data_AF-A0A157ZX01-F1
#
_entry.id   AF-A0A157ZX01-F1
#
_cell.length_a   1.000
_cell.length_b   1.000
_cell.length_c   1.000
_cell.angle_alpha   90.00
_cell.angle_beta   90.00
_cell.angle_gamma   90.00
#
_symmetry.space_group_name_H-M   'P 1'
#
loop_
_entity.id
_entity.type
_entity.pdbx_description
1 polymer ?
#
loop_
_entity_poly.entity_id
_entity_poly.type
_entity_poly.pdbx_seq_one_letter_code
_entity_poly.pdbx_strand_id
1 'polypeptide(L)' 'MTLTHRAFIKQTAATTAAASAGITLPGMQALAQSDDITCSKAPCRFCGTGCGVLVGVKGNQVVVTQADPQAEVNRGLN' A
#
# COMPACT_ATOMS: atom_id res chain seq x y z
N MET A 1 11.55 -7.24 19.62
CA MET A 1 12.24 -8.47 19.18
C MET A 1 13.38 -8.07 18.26
N THR A 2 14.60 -8.52 18.51
CA THR A 2 15.74 -8.25 17.62
C THR A 2 15.64 -9.15 16.40
N LEU A 3 15.45 -8.56 15.22
CA LEU A 3 15.38 -9.29 13.96
C LEU A 3 16.78 -9.76 13.59
N THR A 4 17.08 -11.04 13.79
CA THR A 4 18.35 -11.62 13.33
C THR A 4 18.22 -12.08 11.88
N HIS A 5 19.31 -11.99 11.09
CA HIS A 5 19.32 -12.42 9.69
C HIS A 5 18.80 -13.86 9.51
N ARG A 6 19.16 -14.76 10.43
CA ARG A 6 18.69 -16.15 10.45
C ARG A 6 17.18 -16.26 10.71
N ALA A 7 16.64 -15.44 11.62
CA ALA A 7 15.20 -15.44 11.90
C ALA A 7 14.41 -14.92 10.69
N PHE A 8 14.91 -13.87 10.02
CA PHE A 8 14.33 -13.33 8.80
C PHE A 8 14.24 -14.39 7.69
N ILE A 9 15.36 -15.07 7.39
CA ILE A 9 15.38 -16.11 6.34
C ILE A 9 14.36 -17.23 6.64
N LYS A 10 14.27 -17.68 7.90
CA LYS A 10 13.32 -18.73 8.29
C LYS A 10 11.86 -18.28 8.12
N GLN A 11 11.55 -17.04 8.51
CA GLN A 11 10.20 -16.50 8.36
C GLN A 11 9.82 -16.35 6.88
N THR A 12 10.70 -15.79 6.04
CA THR A 12 10.46 -15.63 4.61
C THR A 12 10.30 -16.99 3.88
N ALA A 13 11.09 -18.00 4.25
CA ALA A 13 10.93 -19.34 3.69
C ALA A 13 9.56 -19.94 4.05
N ALA A 14 9.15 -19.81 5.31
CA ALA A 14 7.87 -20.31 5.79
C ALA A 14 6.69 -19.57 5.14
N THR A 15 6.76 -18.24 5.02
CA THR A 15 5.71 -17.42 4.39
C THR A 15 5.52 -17.78 2.93
N THR A 16 6.62 -17.98 2.19
CA THR A 16 6.58 -18.26 0.75
C THR A 16 6.02 -19.65 0.47
N ALA A 17 6.45 -20.67 1.22
CA ALA A 17 5.91 -22.02 1.09
C ALA A 17 4.41 -22.08 1.39
N ALA A 18 3.98 -21.35 2.42
CA ALA A 18 2.59 -21.29 2.81
C ALA A 18 1.71 -20.56 1.79
N ALA A 19 2.21 -19.44 1.25
CA ALA A 19 1.55 -18.73 0.16
C ALA A 19 1.39 -19.63 -1.08
N SER A 20 2.41 -20.42 -1.44
CA SER A 20 2.30 -21.37 -2.55
C SER A 20 1.34 -22.53 -2.29
N ALA A 21 1.20 -22.95 -1.04
CA ALA A 21 0.31 -24.04 -0.65
C ALA A 21 -1.11 -23.56 -0.31
N GLY A 22 -1.37 -22.25 -0.32
CA GLY A 22 -2.64 -21.66 0.12
C GLY A 22 -2.94 -21.84 1.61
N ILE A 23 -1.91 -22.08 2.43
CA ILE A 23 -2.04 -22.33 3.88
C ILE A 23 -1.72 -21.04 4.62
N THR A 24 -2.53 -20.70 5.63
CA THR A 24 -2.28 -19.55 6.51
C THR A 24 -1.44 -19.97 7.71
N LEU A 25 -0.33 -19.28 7.98
CA LEU A 25 0.47 -19.56 9.17
C LEU A 25 -0.15 -18.86 10.40
N PRO A 26 -0.44 -19.59 11.49
CA PRO A 26 -0.86 -18.98 12.74
C PRO A 26 0.27 -18.11 13.31
N GLY A 27 -0.04 -16.85 13.65
CA GLY A 27 0.92 -15.90 14.23
C GLY A 27 1.64 -14.98 13.23
N MET A 28 1.42 -15.15 11.92
CA MET A 28 1.80 -14.14 10.92
C MET A 28 0.73 -13.05 10.89
N GLN A 29 0.91 -12.00 11.69
CA GLN A 29 0.15 -10.78 11.48
C GLN A 29 0.60 -10.18 10.15
N ALA A 30 -0.32 -10.04 9.20
CA ALA A 30 -0.08 -9.21 8.04
C ALA A 30 0.24 -7.80 8.56
N LEU A 31 1.44 -7.30 8.23
CA LEU A 31 1.86 -5.92 8.52
C LEU A 31 1.10 -4.91 7.64
N ALA A 32 -0.09 -5.24 7.15
CA ALA A 32 -1.06 -4.23 6.77
C ALA A 32 -1.50 -3.56 8.07
N GLN A 33 -0.62 -2.70 8.63
CA GLN A 33 -1.06 -1.68 9.54
C GLN A 33 -2.21 -0.99 8.84
N SER A 34 -3.38 -1.08 9.44
CA SER A 34 -4.51 -0.22 9.17
C SER A 34 -4.05 1.17 9.60
N ASP A 35 -3.16 1.76 8.84
CA ASP A 35 -2.76 3.12 9.06
C ASP A 35 -4.01 3.96 8.81
N ASP A 36 -4.33 4.85 9.75
CA ASP A 36 -5.41 5.86 9.66
C ASP A 36 -5.13 6.83 8.49
N ILE A 37 -5.10 6.31 7.27
CA ILE A 37 -4.88 7.02 6.03
C ILE A 37 -6.26 7.34 5.47
N THR A 38 -6.62 8.61 5.52
CA THR A 38 -7.83 9.10 4.87
C THR A 38 -7.49 9.47 3.44
N CYS A 39 -8.07 8.75 2.48
CA CYS A 39 -7.91 9.04 1.06
C CYS A 39 -9.03 9.96 0.57
N SER A 40 -8.67 11.09 -0.04
CA SER A 40 -9.60 12.02 -0.68
C SER A 40 -9.19 12.29 -2.12
N LYS A 41 -10.17 12.51 -3.00
CA LYS A 41 -9.92 12.88 -4.41
C LYS A 41 -9.52 14.35 -4.51
N ALA A 42 -8.50 14.64 -5.32
CA ALA A 42 -8.05 15.98 -5.65
C ALA A 42 -7.68 16.11 -7.15
N PRO A 43 -7.79 17.30 -7.75
CA PRO A 43 -7.30 17.55 -9.10
C PRO A 43 -5.77 17.68 -9.13
N CYS A 44 -5.11 17.03 -10.09
CA CYS A 44 -3.68 17.20 -10.34
C CYS A 44 -3.42 18.51 -11.09
N ARG A 45 -2.62 19.41 -10.49
CA ARG A 45 -2.27 20.74 -11.05
C ARG A 45 -0.88 20.80 -11.69
N PHE A 46 -0.24 19.67 -11.95
CA PHE A 46 1.14 19.63 -12.45
C PHE A 46 1.27 20.20 -13.87
N CYS A 47 0.47 19.71 -14.82
CA CYS A 47 0.53 20.13 -16.23
C CYS A 47 -0.79 20.70 -16.79
N GLY A 48 -1.86 20.75 -15.98
CA GLY A 48 -3.14 21.35 -16.37
C GLY A 48 -4.04 20.48 -17.25
N THR A 49 -3.69 19.22 -17.53
CA THR A 49 -4.51 18.28 -18.32
C THR A 49 -5.80 17.86 -17.60
N GLY A 50 -5.87 18.01 -16.29
CA GLY A 50 -7.05 17.67 -15.49
C GLY A 50 -7.08 16.25 -14.94
N CYS A 51 -5.94 15.58 -14.78
CA CYS A 51 -5.87 14.26 -14.14
C CYS A 51 -6.45 14.28 -12.71
N GLY A 52 -7.16 13.22 -12.32
CA GLY A 52 -7.62 13.02 -10.94
C GLY A 52 -6.64 12.16 -10.14
N VAL A 53 -6.37 12.56 -8.90
CA VAL A 53 -5.52 11.81 -7.98
C VAL A 53 -6.20 11.59 -6.64
N LEU A 54 -5.97 10.44 -6.04
CA LEU A 54 -6.29 10.11 -4.66
C LEU A 54 -5.11 10.50 -3.77
N VAL A 55 -5.37 11.31 -2.76
CA VAL A 55 -4.38 11.80 -1.80
C VAL A 55 -4.67 11.18 -0.45
N GLY A 56 -3.75 10.35 0.05
CA GLY A 56 -3.82 9.76 1.37
C GLY A 56 -3.15 10.66 2.41
N VAL A 57 -3.90 11.05 3.43
CA VAL A 57 -3.44 11.90 4.54
C VAL A 57 -3.43 11.10 5.84
N LYS A 58 -2.33 11.18 6.58
CA LYS A 58 -2.16 10.62 7.93
C LYS A 58 -1.54 11.68 8.83
N GLY A 59 -2.13 11.94 9.99
CA GLY A 59 -1.58 12.92 10.94
C GLY A 59 -1.35 14.32 10.33
N ASN A 60 -2.28 14.79 9.49
CA ASN A 60 -2.19 16.06 8.76
C ASN A 60 -0.99 16.17 7.79
N GLN A 61 -0.45 15.03 7.34
CA GLN A 61 0.59 14.96 6.33
C GLN A 61 0.18 14.07 5.17
N VAL A 62 0.58 14.44 3.95
CA VAL A 62 0.38 13.62 2.74
C VAL A 62 1.42 12.51 2.73
N VAL A 63 0.97 11.25 2.71
CA VAL A 63 1.84 10.07 2.76
C VAL A 63 1.81 9.23 1.48
N VAL A 64 0.75 9.34 0.67
CA VAL A 64 0.62 8.63 -0.61
C VAL A 64 -0.22 9.43 -1.59
N THR A 65 0.15 9.36 -2.86
CA THR A 65 -0.65 9.85 -3.98
C THR A 65 -0.77 8.77 -5.04
N GLN A 66 -1.98 8.46 -5.48
CA GLN A 66 -2.23 7.48 -6.53
C GLN A 66 -3.21 8.06 -7.56
N ALA A 67 -3.13 7.66 -8.83
CA ALA A 67 -4.13 8.09 -9.80
C ALA A 67 -5.51 7.54 -9.47
N ASP A 68 -6.54 8.35 -9.71
CA ASP A 68 -7.93 7.96 -9.53
C ASP A 68 -8.40 7.08 -10.72
N PRO A 69 -8.76 5.80 -10.50
CA PRO A 69 -9.31 4.94 -11.56
C PRO A 69 -10.61 5.47 -12.17
N GLN A 70 -11.36 6.28 -11.42
CA GLN A 70 -12.65 6.86 -11.83
C GLN A 70 -12.49 8.19 -12.56
N ALA A 71 -11.28 8.73 -12.68
CA ALA A 71 -11.04 9.96 -13.42
C ALA A 71 -10.96 9.67 -14.92
N GLU A 72 -11.78 10.36 -15.71
CA GLU A 72 -11.92 10.14 -17.16
C GLU A 72 -10.61 10.35 -17.94
N VAL A 73 -9.78 11.28 -17.46
CA VAL A 73 -8.54 11.73 -18.12
C VAL A 73 -7.44 10.70 -18.00
N ASN A 74 -7.14 10.25 -16.77
CA ASN A 74 -6.01 9.37 -16.51
C ASN A 74 -6.40 7.93 -16.16
N ARG A 75 -7.64 7.67 -15.75
CA ARG A 75 -8.21 6.31 -15.54
C ARG A 75 -7.32 5.41 -14.66
N GLY A 76 -6.73 5.99 -13.62
CA GLY A 76 -5.84 5.25 -12.71
C GLY A 76 -4.39 5.12 -13.18
N LEU A 77 -4.00 5.75 -14.30
CA LEU A 77 -2.64 5.80 -14.80
C LEU A 77 -1.94 7.08 -14.30
N ASN A 78 -0.71 6.95 -13.80
CA ASN A 78 0.17 8.06 -13.41
C ASN A 78 1.62 7.68 -13.66
#